data_AF-A0A2X0Q450-F1
#
_entry.id   AF-A0A2X0Q450-F1
#
_cell.length_a   1.000
_cell.length_b   1.000
_cell.length_c   1.000
_cell.angle_alpha   90.00
_cell.angle_beta   90.00
_cell.angle_gamma   90.00
#
_symmetry.space_group_name_H-M   'P 1'
#
loop_
_entity.id
_entity.type
_entity.pdbx_description
1 polymer ?
#
loop_
_entity_poly.entity_id
_entity_poly.type
_entity_poly.pdbx_seq_one_letter_code
_entity_poly.pdbx_strand_id
1 'polypeptide(L)'
;MSNFNTSDKNYHEYAKLASSAESLIFSDPRSSLTVFGTFGEQLTREIMHLDGLGDWELNQKARIDKMRYSGNGYPDTVLLALDEIRRKRNGATHDNQFIATKGEALKIDQKAYLVWKWFLESFSLNDVPEYVTPVDQRNILKSQEDKIKALEEKIKQLQENRPQITISAEERTRRRKVNVQFAKKHPLNEEETRQLIDSQLRNAGWEADTPRLNNWKHQTEPQKGHSMAIAEWVLPNGQRADYALFKASFSSSICAP
;
A
#
# COMPACT_ATOMS: atom_id res chain seq x y z
N MET A 1 2.55 -10.96 -4.47
CA MET A 1 3.83 -10.26 -4.21
C MET A 1 4.60 -10.29 -5.51
N SER A 2 5.16 -9.14 -5.91
CA SER A 2 5.93 -9.03 -7.15
C SER A 2 7.33 -9.57 -6.95
N ASN A 3 7.93 -10.18 -7.98
CA ASN A 3 9.35 -10.50 -7.97
C ASN A 3 10.22 -9.23 -8.00
N PHE A 4 9.70 -8.13 -8.53
CA PHE A 4 10.46 -6.89 -8.76
C PHE A 4 10.33 -5.95 -7.56
N ASN A 5 11.21 -6.12 -6.57
CA ASN A 5 11.36 -5.20 -5.45
C ASN A 5 12.82 -4.76 -5.33
N THR A 6 13.06 -3.60 -4.74
CA THR A 6 14.39 -3.11 -4.37
C THR A 6 14.28 -2.14 -3.20
N SER A 7 15.32 -2.09 -2.37
CA SER A 7 15.47 -1.09 -1.30
C SER A 7 16.13 0.21 -1.80
N ASP A 8 16.72 0.19 -2.99
CA ASP A 8 17.36 1.35 -3.60
C ASP A 8 16.31 2.27 -4.23
N LYS A 9 16.19 3.47 -3.67
CA LYS A 9 15.22 4.48 -4.09
C LYS A 9 15.42 4.92 -5.53
N ASN A 10 16.65 4.87 -6.05
CA ASN A 10 16.95 5.28 -7.43
C ASN A 10 16.31 4.33 -8.44
N TYR A 11 16.07 3.07 -8.07
CA TYR A 11 15.60 2.04 -8.98
C TYR A 11 14.14 1.61 -8.75
N HIS A 12 13.42 2.29 -7.84
CA HIS A 12 12.01 2.02 -7.56
C HIS A 12 11.10 2.12 -8.79
N GLU A 13 11.34 3.08 -9.69
CA GLU A 13 10.49 3.28 -10.86
C GLU A 13 10.61 2.12 -11.86
N TYR A 14 11.82 1.56 -12.04
CA TYR A 14 12.02 0.34 -12.84
C TYR A 14 11.30 -0.86 -12.20
N ALA A 15 11.41 -1.01 -10.88
CA ALA A 15 10.74 -2.08 -10.13
C ALA A 15 9.21 -1.99 -10.23
N LYS A 16 8.64 -0.77 -10.15
CA LYS A 16 7.21 -0.52 -10.36
C LYS A 16 6.76 -0.88 -11.77
N LEU A 17 7.56 -0.50 -12.78
CA LEU A 17 7.25 -0.79 -14.18
C LEU A 17 7.21 -2.30 -14.44
N ALA A 18 8.20 -3.04 -13.96
CA ALA A 18 8.23 -4.51 -14.09
C ALA A 18 7.13 -5.19 -13.26
N SER A 19 6.85 -4.72 -12.04
CA SER A 19 5.72 -5.19 -11.23
C SER A 19 4.37 -4.99 -11.93
N SER A 20 4.22 -3.87 -12.63
CA SER A 20 3.02 -3.58 -13.42
C SER A 20 2.88 -4.57 -14.58
N ALA A 21 3.98 -4.86 -15.29
CA ALA A 21 4.01 -5.90 -16.32
C ALA A 21 3.63 -7.29 -15.77
N GLU A 22 4.15 -7.66 -14.60
CA GLU A 22 3.86 -8.93 -13.93
C GLU A 22 2.36 -9.06 -13.59
N SER A 23 1.76 -8.01 -13.06
CA SER A 23 0.33 -7.98 -12.73
C SER A 23 -0.60 -8.19 -13.94
N LEU A 24 -0.12 -7.82 -15.13
CA LEU A 24 -0.88 -7.93 -16.38
C LEU A 24 -0.80 -9.31 -17.01
N ILE A 25 0.14 -10.18 -16.60
CA ILE A 25 0.42 -11.49 -17.24
C ILE A 25 -0.85 -12.30 -17.47
N PHE A 26 -1.73 -12.33 -16.47
CA PHE A 26 -2.92 -13.16 -16.51
C PHE A 26 -4.12 -12.48 -17.16
N SER A 27 -4.25 -11.15 -17.02
CA SER A 27 -5.36 -10.36 -17.54
C SER A 27 -5.19 -9.96 -18.99
N ASP A 28 -4.00 -9.49 -19.35
CA ASP A 28 -3.65 -9.07 -20.69
C ASP A 28 -2.16 -9.39 -20.96
N PRO A 29 -1.88 -10.61 -21.45
CA PRO A 29 -0.53 -11.04 -21.79
C PRO A 29 0.14 -10.12 -22.81
N ARG A 30 -0.60 -9.50 -23.73
CA ARG A 30 -0.03 -8.65 -24.79
C ARG A 30 0.46 -7.33 -24.19
N SER A 31 -0.33 -6.71 -23.31
CA SER A 31 0.11 -5.53 -22.57
C SER A 31 1.26 -5.84 -21.63
N SER A 32 1.23 -6.99 -20.94
CA SER A 32 2.35 -7.46 -20.10
C SER A 32 3.67 -7.49 -20.88
N LEU A 33 3.68 -8.13 -22.06
CA LEU A 33 4.86 -8.18 -22.94
C LEU A 33 5.33 -6.80 -23.40
N THR A 34 4.39 -5.89 -23.66
CA THR A 34 4.71 -4.51 -24.06
C THR A 34 5.41 -3.76 -22.93
N VAL A 35 4.89 -3.85 -21.71
CA VAL A 35 5.45 -3.17 -20.53
C VAL A 35 6.79 -3.79 -20.12
N PHE A 36 6.96 -5.11 -20.18
CA PHE A 36 8.28 -5.75 -19.98
C PHE A 36 9.31 -5.28 -21.01
N GLY A 37 8.88 -5.06 -22.26
CA GLY A 37 9.71 -4.45 -23.29
C GLY A 37 10.19 -3.05 -22.91
N THR A 38 9.27 -2.17 -22.49
CA THR A 38 9.61 -0.82 -22.02
C THR A 38 10.56 -0.85 -20.83
N PHE A 39 10.32 -1.76 -19.86
CA PHE A 39 11.23 -1.98 -18.74
C PHE A 39 12.63 -2.35 -19.20
N GLY A 40 12.76 -3.36 -20.08
CA GLY A 40 14.05 -3.79 -20.61
C GLY A 40 14.79 -2.66 -21.35
N GLU A 41 14.07 -1.84 -22.12
CA GLU A 41 14.66 -0.70 -22.82
C GLU A 41 15.17 0.38 -21.86
N GLN A 42 14.36 0.78 -20.87
CA GLN A 42 14.77 1.79 -19.91
C GLN A 42 15.94 1.32 -19.05
N LEU A 43 15.91 0.07 -18.59
CA LEU A 43 16.98 -0.50 -17.77
C LEU A 43 18.29 -0.61 -18.57
N THR A 44 18.21 -0.97 -19.85
CA THR A 44 19.40 -1.01 -20.74
C THR A 44 20.05 0.37 -20.86
N ARG A 45 19.25 1.43 -20.99
CA ARG A 45 19.77 2.81 -21.06
C ARG A 45 20.48 3.21 -19.77
N GLU A 46 19.90 2.82 -18.64
CA GLU A 46 20.49 3.07 -17.32
C GLU A 46 21.83 2.36 -17.17
N ILE A 47 21.91 1.07 -17.51
CA ILE A 47 23.16 0.30 -17.47
C ILE A 47 24.23 0.97 -18.33
N MET A 48 23.88 1.35 -19.56
CA MET A 48 24.81 2.04 -20.44
C MET A 48 25.29 3.38 -19.86
N HIS A 49 24.40 4.13 -19.21
CA HIS A 49 24.76 5.39 -18.55
C HIS A 49 25.75 5.16 -17.40
N LEU A 50 25.47 4.20 -16.52
CA LEU A 50 26.31 3.86 -15.37
C LEU A 50 27.71 3.39 -15.79
N ASP A 51 27.80 2.64 -16.89
CA ASP A 51 29.07 2.16 -17.44
C ASP A 51 29.76 3.15 -18.40
N GLY A 52 29.24 4.38 -18.52
CA GLY A 52 29.82 5.42 -19.38
C GLY A 52 29.74 5.13 -20.88
N LEU A 53 28.87 4.19 -21.29
CA LEU A 53 28.60 3.88 -22.69
C LEU A 53 27.58 4.89 -23.24
N GLY A 54 28.06 5.92 -23.96
CA GLY A 54 27.16 6.95 -24.52
C GLY A 54 25.98 6.37 -25.35
N ASP A 55 24.77 6.87 -25.10
CA ASP A 55 23.50 6.44 -25.70
C ASP A 55 23.03 7.44 -26.78
N TRP A 56 23.70 7.44 -27.93
CA TRP A 56 23.45 8.36 -29.06
C TRP A 56 22.21 7.98 -29.88
N GLU A 57 21.00 8.11 -29.30
CA GLU A 57 19.72 7.81 -29.98
C GLU A 57 19.66 6.38 -30.58
N LEU A 58 20.33 5.43 -29.93
CA LEU A 58 20.39 4.05 -30.41
C LEU A 58 19.03 3.37 -30.21
N ASN A 59 18.63 2.54 -31.19
CA ASN A 59 17.54 1.61 -30.96
C ASN A 59 17.98 0.47 -30.01
N GLN A 60 17.01 -0.25 -29.45
CA GLN A 60 17.31 -1.28 -28.44
C GLN A 60 18.25 -2.38 -28.95
N LYS A 61 18.16 -2.77 -30.23
CA LYS A 61 19.08 -3.76 -30.80
C LYS A 61 20.52 -3.24 -30.80
N ALA A 62 20.72 -2.01 -31.27
CA ALA A 62 22.03 -1.37 -31.31
C ALA A 62 22.63 -1.18 -29.91
N ARG A 63 21.81 -0.93 -28.88
CA ARG A 63 22.25 -0.92 -27.48
C ARG A 63 22.78 -2.28 -27.03
N ILE A 64 22.03 -3.35 -27.27
CA ILE A 64 22.43 -4.72 -26.91
C ILE A 64 23.72 -5.11 -27.66
N ASP A 65 23.84 -4.78 -28.95
CA ASP A 65 25.04 -5.04 -29.73
C ASP A 65 26.24 -4.25 -29.17
N LYS A 66 26.06 -2.97 -28.82
CA LYS A 66 27.12 -2.16 -28.21
C LYS A 66 27.56 -2.70 -26.86
N MET A 67 26.64 -3.15 -26.02
CA MET A 67 26.98 -3.84 -24.77
C MET A 67 27.79 -5.11 -25.06
N ARG A 68 27.33 -5.96 -25.98
CA ARG A 68 28.02 -7.21 -26.36
C ARG A 68 29.47 -7.02 -26.77
N TYR A 69 29.74 -5.98 -27.56
CA TYR A 69 31.10 -5.69 -28.06
C TYR A 69 31.87 -4.71 -27.17
N SER A 70 31.30 -4.27 -26.06
CA SER A 70 32.03 -3.50 -25.06
C SER A 70 33.04 -4.41 -24.35
N GLY A 71 34.13 -3.82 -23.85
CA GLY A 71 35.10 -4.53 -23.01
C GLY A 71 34.59 -4.88 -21.61
N ASN A 72 33.31 -4.60 -21.29
CA ASN A 72 32.76 -4.71 -19.93
C ASN A 72 32.30 -6.13 -19.57
N GLY A 73 32.27 -7.06 -20.53
CA GLY A 73 32.02 -8.48 -20.24
C GLY A 73 30.62 -8.82 -19.75
N TYR A 74 29.57 -8.15 -20.28
CA TYR A 74 28.19 -8.46 -19.91
C TYR A 74 27.83 -9.94 -20.18
N PRO A 75 27.11 -10.62 -19.27
CA PRO A 75 26.76 -12.02 -19.45
C PRO A 75 25.89 -12.26 -20.68
N ASP A 76 26.23 -13.27 -21.48
CA ASP A 76 25.43 -13.66 -22.66
C ASP A 76 23.99 -14.02 -22.29
N THR A 77 23.78 -14.60 -21.11
CA THR A 77 22.46 -14.95 -20.59
C THR A 77 21.56 -13.72 -20.45
N VAL A 78 22.11 -12.59 -20.00
CA VAL A 78 21.41 -11.32 -19.84
C VAL A 78 21.14 -10.68 -21.21
N LEU A 79 22.15 -10.66 -22.09
CA LEU A 79 22.01 -10.09 -23.43
C LEU A 79 20.97 -10.85 -24.28
N LEU A 80 20.94 -12.18 -24.17
CA LEU A 80 19.92 -13.02 -24.82
C LEU A 80 18.53 -12.76 -24.24
N ALA A 81 18.41 -12.59 -22.92
CA ALA A 81 17.14 -12.23 -22.27
C ALA A 81 16.63 -10.87 -22.75
N LEU A 82 17.49 -9.85 -22.83
CA LEU A 82 17.16 -8.53 -23.36
C LEU A 82 16.70 -8.59 -24.82
N ASP A 83 17.36 -9.39 -25.67
CA ASP A 83 16.93 -9.54 -27.07
C ASP A 83 15.58 -10.28 -27.18
N GLU A 84 15.34 -11.29 -26.35
CA GLU A 84 14.07 -12.02 -26.33
C GLU A 84 12.92 -11.11 -25.90
N ILE A 85 13.11 -10.33 -24.83
CA ILE A 85 12.16 -9.29 -24.37
C ILE A 85 11.88 -8.30 -25.50
N ARG A 86 12.92 -7.79 -26.17
CA ARG A 86 12.80 -6.86 -27.31
C ARG A 86 11.98 -7.46 -28.45
N ARG A 87 12.26 -8.70 -28.84
CA ARG A 87 11.55 -9.37 -29.95
C ARG A 87 10.08 -9.61 -29.62
N LYS A 88 9.77 -10.06 -28.41
CA LYS A 88 8.39 -10.29 -27.97
C LYS A 88 7.60 -8.99 -27.87
N ARG A 89 8.20 -7.91 -27.37
CA ARG A 89 7.60 -6.58 -27.40
C ARG A 89 7.29 -6.14 -28.83
N ASN A 90 8.24 -6.26 -29.76
CA ASN A 90 8.02 -5.84 -31.15
C ASN A 90 6.82 -6.56 -31.79
N GLY A 91 6.65 -7.87 -31.53
CA GLY A 91 5.44 -8.59 -31.92
C GLY A 91 4.18 -8.04 -31.25
N ALA A 92 4.22 -7.84 -29.93
CA ALA A 92 3.09 -7.30 -29.16
C ALA A 92 2.70 -5.85 -29.49
N THR A 93 3.60 -5.04 -30.06
CA THR A 93 3.31 -3.63 -30.37
C THR A 93 2.99 -3.41 -31.85
N HIS A 94 3.68 -4.09 -32.77
CA HIS A 94 3.61 -3.76 -34.19
C HIS A 94 2.90 -4.80 -35.06
N ASP A 95 2.68 -6.01 -34.54
CA ASP A 95 1.99 -7.07 -35.28
C ASP A 95 0.54 -7.22 -34.77
N ASN A 96 -0.42 -6.84 -35.61
CA ASN A 96 -1.85 -6.92 -35.30
C ASN A 96 -2.36 -8.36 -35.21
N GLN A 97 -1.64 -9.33 -35.78
CA GLN A 97 -1.97 -10.76 -35.73
C GLN A 97 -1.27 -11.49 -34.58
N PHE A 98 -0.38 -10.80 -33.85
CA PHE A 98 0.35 -11.40 -32.74
C PHE A 98 -0.59 -11.74 -31.57
N ILE A 99 -0.69 -13.04 -31.28
CA ILE A 99 -1.46 -13.55 -30.14
C ILE A 99 -0.48 -13.84 -29.01
N ALA A 100 -0.54 -13.02 -27.96
CA ALA A 100 0.25 -13.23 -26.76
C ALA A 100 -0.41 -14.28 -25.85
N THR A 101 0.32 -15.34 -25.52
CA THR A 101 -0.17 -16.35 -24.56
C THR A 101 0.31 -16.06 -23.14
N LYS A 102 -0.44 -16.53 -22.14
CA LYS A 102 -0.02 -16.47 -20.72
C LYS A 102 1.34 -17.13 -20.49
N GLY A 103 1.57 -18.28 -21.14
CA GLY A 103 2.84 -19.01 -21.04
C GLY A 103 4.02 -18.23 -21.60
N GLU A 104 3.84 -17.46 -22.67
CA GLU A 104 4.89 -16.57 -23.18
C GLU A 104 5.13 -15.38 -22.27
N ALA A 105 4.08 -14.76 -21.71
CA ALA A 105 4.23 -13.68 -20.76
C ALA A 105 4.98 -14.14 -19.49
N LEU A 106 4.70 -15.34 -18.96
CA LEU A 106 5.43 -15.93 -17.84
C LEU A 106 6.90 -16.22 -18.16
N LYS A 107 7.21 -16.67 -19.39
CA LYS A 107 8.60 -16.84 -19.82
C LYS A 107 9.34 -15.50 -19.87
N ILE A 108 8.69 -14.45 -20.38
CA ILE A 108 9.28 -13.13 -20.48
C ILE A 108 9.45 -12.46 -19.12
N ASP A 109 8.50 -12.69 -18.20
CA ASP A 109 8.62 -12.33 -16.80
C ASP A 109 9.88 -12.94 -16.15
N GLN A 110 10.10 -14.25 -16.31
CA GLN A 110 11.31 -14.92 -15.81
C GLN A 110 12.59 -14.33 -16.43
N LYS A 111 12.59 -13.99 -17.73
CA LYS A 111 13.73 -13.34 -18.39
C LYS A 111 13.96 -11.91 -17.88
N ALA A 112 12.90 -11.14 -17.69
CA ALA A 112 12.98 -9.78 -17.14
C ALA A 112 13.53 -9.81 -15.73
N TYR A 113 13.11 -10.79 -14.91
CA TYR A 113 13.64 -10.98 -13.58
C TYR A 113 15.12 -11.38 -13.58
N LEU A 114 15.57 -12.23 -14.50
CA LEU A 114 16.99 -12.56 -14.65
C LEU A 114 17.83 -11.30 -14.90
N VAL A 115 17.39 -10.42 -15.80
CA VAL A 115 18.07 -9.14 -16.07
C VAL A 115 18.05 -8.24 -14.84
N TRP A 116 16.91 -8.16 -14.16
CA TRP A 116 16.74 -7.34 -12.96
C TRP A 116 17.64 -7.79 -11.80
N LYS A 117 17.67 -9.10 -11.52
CA LYS A 117 18.51 -9.72 -10.50
C LYS A 117 19.98 -9.42 -10.76
N TRP A 118 20.45 -9.73 -11.98
CA TRP A 118 21.83 -9.44 -12.37
C TRP A 118 22.18 -7.94 -12.23
N PHE A 119 21.27 -7.05 -12.63
CA PHE A 119 21.48 -5.61 -12.48
C PHE A 119 21.66 -5.20 -11.03
N LEU A 120 20.75 -5.60 -10.13
CA LEU A 120 20.84 -5.26 -8.71
C LEU A 120 22.07 -5.87 -8.02
N GLU A 121 22.44 -7.10 -8.38
CA GLU A 121 23.65 -7.75 -7.86
C GLU A 121 24.93 -7.04 -8.34
N SER A 122 24.95 -6.56 -9.58
CA SER A 122 26.14 -5.93 -10.18
C SER A 122 26.30 -4.46 -9.82
N PHE A 123 25.22 -3.69 -9.79
CA PHE A 123 25.23 -2.23 -9.63
C PHE A 123 24.82 -1.75 -8.25
N SER A 124 23.97 -2.49 -7.54
CA SER A 124 23.52 -2.14 -6.18
C SER A 124 24.14 -3.02 -5.09
N LEU A 125 24.83 -4.10 -5.45
CA LEU A 125 25.41 -5.10 -4.53
C LEU A 125 24.37 -5.67 -3.54
N ASN A 126 23.11 -5.75 -3.97
CA ASN A 126 22.01 -6.26 -3.14
C ASN A 126 21.91 -7.78 -3.28
N ASP A 127 21.58 -8.45 -2.17
CA ASP A 127 21.14 -9.84 -2.21
C ASP A 127 19.69 -9.90 -2.70
N VAL A 128 19.47 -10.57 -3.84
CA VAL A 128 18.18 -10.61 -4.52
C VAL A 128 17.62 -12.04 -4.40
N PRO A 129 16.35 -12.20 -3.96
CA PRO A 129 15.73 -13.52 -3.84
C PRO A 129 15.76 -14.35 -5.12
N GLU A 130 15.32 -15.61 -5.01
CA GLU A 130 15.08 -16.43 -6.21
C GLU A 130 13.73 -16.13 -6.85
N TYR A 131 13.66 -16.36 -8.16
CA TYR A 131 12.45 -16.14 -8.94
C TYR A 131 11.30 -17.03 -8.48
N VAL A 132 10.13 -16.44 -8.30
CA VAL A 132 8.88 -17.16 -8.01
C VAL A 132 7.90 -16.95 -9.14
N THR A 133 7.44 -18.03 -9.77
CA THR A 133 6.44 -17.93 -10.85
C THR A 133 5.16 -17.27 -10.34
N PRO A 134 4.70 -16.17 -10.96
CA PRO A 134 3.44 -15.53 -10.62
C PRO A 134 2.27 -16.53 -10.76
N VAL A 135 1.25 -16.36 -9.92
CA VAL A 135 0.05 -17.22 -9.92
C VAL A 135 -1.18 -16.36 -10.20
N ASP A 136 -2.12 -16.86 -11.01
CA ASP A 136 -3.38 -16.17 -11.32
C ASP A 136 -4.29 -16.15 -10.08
N GLN A 137 -4.19 -15.10 -9.27
CA GLN A 137 -4.95 -14.97 -8.03
C GLN A 137 -6.40 -14.51 -8.24
N ARG A 138 -6.82 -14.18 -9.47
CA ARG A 138 -8.15 -13.60 -9.72
C ARG A 138 -9.30 -14.52 -9.33
N ASN A 139 -9.15 -15.83 -9.57
CA ASN A 139 -10.13 -16.82 -9.14
C ASN A 139 -10.15 -17.04 -7.62
N ILE A 140 -8.99 -16.87 -6.96
CA ILE A 140 -8.86 -17.01 -5.51
C ILE A 140 -9.53 -15.83 -4.81
N LEU A 141 -9.28 -14.61 -5.29
CA LEU A 141 -9.89 -13.38 -4.76
C LEU A 141 -11.41 -13.40 -4.96
N LYS A 142 -11.87 -13.73 -6.17
CA LYS A 142 -13.31 -13.88 -6.43
C LYS A 142 -13.97 -14.93 -5.54
N SER A 143 -13.32 -16.08 -5.34
CA SER A 143 -13.82 -17.12 -4.44
C SER A 143 -13.87 -16.65 -2.97
N GLN A 144 -12.94 -15.81 -2.54
CA GLN A 144 -12.94 -15.22 -1.20
C GLN A 144 -14.06 -14.19 -1.03
N GLU A 145 -14.28 -13.32 -2.02
CA GLU A 145 -15.40 -12.37 -2.05
C GLU A 145 -16.75 -13.09 -1.99
N ASP A 146 -16.93 -14.14 -2.79
CA ASP A 146 -18.13 -14.97 -2.78
C ASP A 146 -18.35 -15.64 -1.40
N LYS A 147 -17.27 -16.08 -0.74
CA LYS A 147 -17.34 -16.63 0.63
C LYS A 147 -17.72 -15.58 1.66
N ILE A 148 -17.15 -14.37 1.58
CA ILE A 148 -17.49 -13.25 2.47
C ILE A 148 -18.98 -12.94 2.33
N LYS A 149 -19.46 -12.77 1.10
CA LYS A 149 -20.87 -12.51 0.82
C LYS A 149 -21.80 -13.62 1.33
N ALA A 150 -21.41 -14.88 1.15
CA ALA A 150 -22.16 -16.02 1.66
C ALA A 150 -22.20 -16.04 3.20
N LEU A 151 -21.11 -15.68 3.88
CA LEU A 151 -21.06 -15.58 5.33
C LEU A 151 -21.88 -14.40 5.84
N GLU A 152 -21.85 -13.25 5.19
CA GLU A 152 -22.67 -12.09 5.51
C GLU A 152 -24.17 -12.41 5.40
N GLU A 153 -24.58 -13.05 4.31
CA GLU A 153 -25.96 -13.50 4.12
C GLU A 153 -26.37 -14.53 5.19
N LYS A 154 -25.47 -15.45 5.54
CA LYS A 154 -25.72 -16.40 6.63
C LYS A 154 -25.85 -15.71 7.99
N ILE A 155 -25.02 -14.71 8.28
CA ILE A 155 -25.13 -13.91 9.51
C ILE A 155 -26.48 -13.18 9.54
N LYS A 156 -26.89 -12.58 8.42
CA LYS A 156 -28.18 -11.90 8.29
C LYS A 156 -29.35 -12.86 8.52
N GLN A 157 -29.35 -14.02 7.89
CA GLN A 157 -30.36 -15.06 8.10
C GLN A 157 -30.41 -15.54 9.55
N LEU A 158 -29.26 -15.70 10.21
CA LEU A 158 -29.20 -16.06 11.62
C LEU A 158 -29.74 -14.95 12.54
N GLN A 159 -29.59 -13.68 12.14
CA GLN A 159 -30.14 -12.54 12.86
C GLN A 159 -31.66 -12.42 12.68
N GLU A 160 -32.17 -12.61 11.45
CA GLU A 160 -33.60 -12.57 11.13
C GLU A 160 -34.37 -13.72 11.79
N ASN A 161 -33.80 -14.92 11.81
CA ASN A 161 -34.38 -16.10 12.45
C ASN A 161 -34.15 -16.15 13.98
N ARG A 162 -33.59 -15.09 14.56
CA ARG A 162 -33.30 -15.05 16.00
C ARG A 162 -34.58 -14.71 16.77
N PRO A 163 -35.04 -15.56 17.70
CA PRO A 163 -36.17 -15.20 18.54
C PRO A 163 -35.84 -13.95 19.37
N GLN A 164 -36.82 -13.07 19.58
CA GLN A 164 -36.67 -11.97 20.54
C GLN A 164 -36.48 -12.56 21.94
N ILE A 165 -35.26 -12.40 22.47
CA ILE A 165 -34.92 -12.89 23.81
C ILE A 165 -35.32 -11.82 24.83
N THR A 166 -36.37 -12.09 25.60
CA THR A 166 -36.71 -11.29 26.79
C THR A 166 -35.81 -11.70 27.94
N ILE A 167 -34.82 -10.87 28.27
CA ILE A 167 -33.88 -11.14 29.36
C ILE A 167 -34.53 -10.79 30.70
N SER A 168 -34.57 -11.74 31.64
CA SER A 168 -35.08 -11.52 33.00
C SER A 168 -34.24 -10.49 33.77
N ALA A 169 -34.85 -9.85 34.78
CA ALA A 169 -34.15 -8.88 35.64
C ALA A 169 -32.96 -9.53 36.39
N GLU A 170 -33.09 -10.79 36.79
CA GLU A 170 -32.03 -11.57 37.42
C GLU A 170 -30.85 -11.81 36.48
N GLU A 171 -31.13 -12.20 35.23
CA GLU A 171 -30.08 -12.44 34.23
C GLU A 171 -29.37 -11.14 33.83
N ARG A 172 -30.10 -10.01 33.75
CA ARG A 172 -29.49 -8.68 33.57
C ARG A 172 -28.54 -8.34 34.72
N THR A 173 -28.95 -8.65 35.95
CA THR A 173 -28.15 -8.41 37.16
C THR A 173 -26.91 -9.30 37.18
N ARG A 174 -27.06 -10.59 36.82
CA ARG A 174 -25.95 -11.54 36.68
C ARG A 174 -24.94 -11.06 35.63
N ARG A 175 -25.40 -10.70 34.42
CA ARG A 175 -24.55 -10.15 33.34
C ARG A 175 -23.85 -8.86 33.77
N ARG A 176 -24.55 -7.96 34.48
CA ARG A 176 -23.94 -6.74 35.04
C ARG A 176 -22.80 -7.05 35.99
N LYS A 177 -22.97 -8.02 36.90
CA LYS A 177 -21.89 -8.45 37.82
C LYS A 177 -20.69 -8.99 37.04
N VAL A 178 -20.92 -9.84 36.03
CA VAL A 178 -19.87 -10.38 35.17
C VAL A 178 -19.15 -9.25 34.41
N ASN A 179 -19.89 -8.32 33.79
CA ASN A 179 -19.32 -7.20 33.05
C ASN A 179 -18.46 -6.29 33.96
N VAL A 180 -18.93 -5.99 35.18
CA VAL A 180 -18.16 -5.21 36.16
C VAL A 180 -16.88 -5.94 36.57
N GLN A 181 -16.94 -7.25 36.81
CA GLN A 181 -15.75 -8.04 37.13
C GLN A 181 -14.78 -8.11 35.95
N PHE A 182 -15.29 -8.25 34.72
CA PHE A 182 -14.48 -8.25 33.50
C PHE A 182 -13.75 -6.92 33.33
N ALA A 183 -14.44 -5.79 33.46
CA ALA A 183 -13.86 -4.46 33.38
C ALA A 183 -12.81 -4.21 34.47
N LYS A 184 -13.01 -4.72 35.69
CA LYS A 184 -11.99 -4.64 36.76
C LYS A 184 -10.73 -5.45 36.44
N LYS A 185 -10.88 -6.60 35.78
CA LYS A 185 -9.77 -7.47 35.36
C LYS A 185 -9.03 -6.93 34.12
N HIS A 186 -9.71 -6.14 33.31
CA HIS A 186 -9.20 -5.57 32.07
C HIS A 186 -9.40 -4.05 32.11
N PRO A 187 -8.64 -3.32 32.96
CA PRO A 187 -8.69 -1.87 32.95
C PRO A 187 -8.17 -1.36 31.60
N LEU A 188 -8.80 -0.30 31.10
CA LEU A 188 -8.26 0.42 29.96
C LEU A 188 -6.88 0.97 30.33
N ASN A 189 -5.94 0.93 29.40
CA ASN A 189 -4.71 1.70 29.55
C ASN A 189 -5.00 3.21 29.38
N GLU A 190 -4.01 4.06 29.66
CA GLU A 190 -4.17 5.52 29.57
C GLU A 190 -4.62 5.96 28.17
N GLU A 191 -4.02 5.40 27.11
CA GLU A 191 -4.32 5.76 25.73
C GLU A 191 -5.76 5.37 25.34
N GLU A 192 -6.19 4.16 25.67
CA GLU A 192 -7.55 3.67 25.47
C GLU A 192 -8.57 4.50 26.27
N THR A 193 -8.20 4.91 27.49
CA THR A 193 -9.02 5.80 28.33
C THR A 193 -9.19 7.16 27.66
N ARG A 194 -8.12 7.72 27.06
CA ARG A 194 -8.19 8.99 26.33
C ARG A 194 -9.02 8.90 25.06
N GLN A 195 -8.90 7.82 24.29
CA GLN A 195 -9.76 7.59 23.12
C GLN A 195 -11.25 7.52 23.51
N LEU A 196 -11.55 6.87 24.63
CA LEU A 196 -12.91 6.82 25.17
C LEU A 196 -13.42 8.22 25.56
N ILE A 197 -12.61 9.02 26.25
CA ILE A 197 -12.95 10.39 26.64
C ILE A 197 -13.14 11.27 25.39
N ASP A 198 -12.25 11.18 24.39
CA ASP A 198 -12.37 11.93 23.13
C ASP A 198 -13.63 11.57 22.36
N SER A 199 -14.03 10.29 22.37
CA SER A 199 -15.30 9.89 21.78
C SER A 199 -16.49 10.50 22.52
N GLN A 200 -16.45 10.54 23.86
CA GLN A 200 -17.52 11.16 24.65
C GLN A 200 -17.61 12.67 24.41
N LEU A 201 -16.46 13.33 24.32
CA LEU A 201 -16.34 14.76 24.02
C LEU A 201 -16.89 15.07 22.62
N ARG A 202 -16.52 14.29 21.61
CA ARG A 202 -17.06 14.43 20.24
C ARG A 202 -18.57 14.22 20.18
N ASN A 203 -19.08 13.21 20.89
CA ASN A 203 -20.52 12.99 20.99
C ASN A 203 -21.25 14.15 21.68
N ALA A 204 -20.58 14.85 22.60
CA ALA A 204 -21.07 16.06 23.26
C ALA A 204 -20.84 17.35 22.43
N GLY A 205 -20.32 17.25 21.20
CA GLY A 205 -20.11 18.37 20.28
C GLY A 205 -18.79 19.11 20.44
N TRP A 206 -17.82 18.52 21.15
CA TRP A 206 -16.47 19.06 21.28
C TRP A 206 -15.52 18.46 20.25
N GLU A 207 -14.63 19.27 19.70
CA GLU A 207 -13.48 18.79 18.95
C GLU A 207 -12.46 18.19 19.92
N ALA A 208 -12.36 16.86 19.92
CA ALA A 208 -11.45 16.12 20.78
C ALA A 208 -10.67 15.07 19.96
N ASP A 209 -9.35 15.11 20.08
CA ASP A 209 -8.41 14.20 19.43
C ASP A 209 -7.09 14.32 20.20
N THR A 210 -6.95 13.62 21.33
CA THR A 210 -5.83 13.76 22.26
C THR A 210 -4.45 13.61 21.61
N PRO A 211 -4.21 12.68 20.66
CA PRO A 211 -2.94 12.64 19.93
C PRO A 211 -2.57 13.93 19.21
N ARG A 212 -3.55 14.76 18.81
CA ARG A 212 -3.33 15.98 18.02
C ARG A 212 -3.58 17.26 18.81
N LEU A 213 -4.68 17.32 19.56
CA LEU A 213 -5.13 18.42 20.39
C LEU A 213 -4.57 18.26 21.80
N ASN A 214 -3.28 18.48 21.95
CA ASN A 214 -2.56 18.33 23.22
C ASN A 214 -1.68 19.56 23.49
N ASN A 215 -1.91 20.22 24.61
CA ASN A 215 -1.19 21.44 24.97
C ASN A 215 0.23 21.15 25.45
N TRP A 216 0.45 20.08 26.23
CA TRP A 216 1.78 19.73 26.72
C TRP A 216 2.75 19.29 25.61
N LYS A 217 2.29 18.45 24.67
CA LYS A 217 3.12 17.89 23.60
C LYS A 217 3.19 18.76 22.35
N HIS A 218 2.08 19.39 21.98
CA HIS A 218 1.92 20.09 20.70
C HIS A 218 1.63 21.58 20.87
N GLN A 219 1.60 22.09 22.11
CA GLN A 219 1.28 23.49 22.40
C GLN A 219 -0.02 23.93 21.71
N THR A 220 -1.00 23.01 21.60
CA THR A 220 -2.29 23.31 20.99
C THR A 220 -3.01 24.39 21.81
N GLU A 221 -3.47 25.42 21.11
CA GLU A 221 -4.24 26.54 21.66
C GLU A 221 -5.68 26.53 21.13
N PRO A 222 -6.63 27.11 21.89
CA PRO A 222 -8.02 27.22 21.47
C PRO A 222 -8.18 28.14 20.25
N GLN A 223 -9.09 27.75 19.35
CA GLN A 223 -9.39 28.50 18.14
C GLN A 223 -10.77 29.17 18.21
N LYS A 224 -10.83 30.43 17.80
CA LYS A 224 -12.09 31.19 17.78
C LYS A 224 -13.09 30.51 16.84
N GLY A 225 -14.32 30.30 17.32
CA GLY A 225 -15.38 29.62 16.56
C GLY A 225 -15.39 28.10 16.71
N HIS A 226 -14.42 27.51 17.42
CA HIS A 226 -14.32 26.07 17.65
C HIS A 226 -14.59 25.73 19.12
N SER A 227 -15.42 24.72 19.38
CA SER A 227 -15.61 24.17 20.72
C SER A 227 -14.63 23.03 20.93
N MET A 228 -13.46 23.31 21.50
CA MET A 228 -12.33 22.37 21.54
C MET A 228 -12.13 21.76 22.93
N ALA A 229 -11.79 20.48 22.98
CA ALA A 229 -11.27 19.80 24.15
C ALA A 229 -9.78 19.49 23.93
N ILE A 230 -8.92 20.20 24.65
CA ILE A 230 -7.47 20.10 24.51
C ILE A 230 -6.91 19.30 25.69
N ALA A 231 -6.22 18.20 25.39
CA ALA A 231 -5.64 17.32 26.38
C ALA A 231 -4.36 17.91 27.02
N GLU A 232 -4.07 17.48 28.26
CA GLU A 232 -2.86 17.84 29.01
C GLU A 232 -2.61 19.36 29.08
N TRP A 233 -3.63 20.13 29.46
CA TRP A 233 -3.56 21.59 29.52
C TRP A 233 -2.67 22.08 30.67
N VAL A 234 -1.66 22.89 30.36
CA VAL A 234 -0.73 23.44 31.35
C VAL A 234 -1.32 24.71 31.98
N LEU A 235 -1.47 24.71 33.30
CA LEU A 235 -1.97 25.84 34.09
C LEU A 235 -0.81 26.79 34.45
N PRO A 236 -1.09 28.07 34.77
CA PRO A 236 -0.07 29.05 35.14
C PRO A 236 0.79 28.67 36.36
N ASN A 237 0.27 27.79 37.22
CA ASN A 237 0.97 27.25 38.39
C ASN A 237 1.85 26.02 38.05
N GLY A 238 1.99 25.66 36.77
CA GLY A 238 2.75 24.50 36.30
C GLY A 238 2.04 23.15 36.45
N GLN A 239 0.82 23.12 36.98
CA GLN A 239 0.02 21.89 37.04
C GLN A 239 -0.63 21.58 35.68
N ARG A 240 -1.04 20.32 35.48
CA ARG A 240 -1.70 19.88 34.24
C ARG A 240 -3.11 19.41 34.52
N ALA A 241 -4.05 19.90 33.71
CA ALA A 241 -5.40 19.34 33.64
C ALA A 241 -5.46 18.27 32.55
N ASP A 242 -6.21 17.19 32.78
CA ASP A 242 -6.34 16.12 31.80
C ASP A 242 -6.95 16.60 30.49
N TYR A 243 -7.95 17.49 30.59
CA TYR A 243 -8.59 18.18 29.47
C TYR A 243 -8.98 19.61 29.87
N ALA A 244 -8.85 20.54 28.93
CA ALA A 244 -9.42 21.88 28.99
C ALA A 244 -10.45 22.06 27.87
N LEU A 245 -11.63 22.55 28.24
CA LEU A 245 -12.77 22.74 27.34
C LEU A 245 -12.94 24.21 27.01
N PHE A 246 -12.81 24.56 25.73
CA PHE A 246 -12.90 25.93 25.21
C PHE A 246 -14.13 26.08 24.33
N LYS A 247 -15.17 26.73 24.85
CA LYS A 247 -16.42 26.89 24.12
C LYS A 247 -16.30 27.97 23.05
N ALA A 248 -16.78 27.70 21.84
CA ALA A 248 -16.86 28.71 20.79
C ALA A 248 -17.72 29.90 21.23
N SER A 249 -17.17 31.11 21.10
CA SER A 249 -17.91 32.37 21.21
C SER A 249 -18.16 32.94 19.81
N PHE A 250 -19.43 32.93 19.39
CA PHE A 250 -19.88 33.56 18.16
C PHE A 250 -20.33 34.99 18.49
N SER A 251 -19.59 35.98 17.99
CA SER A 251 -20.02 37.38 18.04
C SER A 251 -21.11 37.57 16.99
N SER A 252 -22.36 37.60 17.40
CA SER A 252 -23.46 38.11 16.58
C SER A 252 -23.31 39.63 16.47
N SER A 253 -22.63 40.08 15.42
CA SER A 253 -22.76 41.47 14.96
C SER A 253 -24.18 41.65 14.43
N ILE A 254 -25.07 42.13 15.29
CA ILE A 254 -26.39 42.62 14.88
C ILE A 254 -26.15 43.91 14.10
N CYS A 255 -26.08 43.81 12.77
CA CYS A 255 -26.46 44.93 11.91
C CYS A 255 -27.99 44.95 11.88
N ALA A 256 -28.58 45.87 12.63
CA ALA A 256 -29.96 46.31 12.40
C ALA A 256 -29.91 47.54 11.47
N PRO A 257 -30.95 47.72 10.63
CA PRO A 257 -30.92 48.45 9.36
C PRO A 257 -30.78 49.97 9.48
#